data_AF-A0A946MID2-F1
#
_entry.id   AF-A0A946MID2-F1
#
_cell.length_a   1.000
_cell.length_b   1.000
_cell.length_c   1.000
_cell.angle_alpha   90.00
_cell.angle_beta   90.00
_cell.angle_gamma   90.00
#
_symmetry.space_group_name_H-M   'P 1'
#
loop_
_entity.id
_entity.type
_entity.pdbx_description
1 polymer ?
#
loop_
_entity_poly.entity_id
_entity_poly.type
_entity_poly.pdbx_seq_one_letter_code
_entity_poly.pdbx_strand_id
1 'polypeptide(L)' 'KKLMDIREDIPIIICTGHSTLVDEEKAKELGLAAYIMKPINMQETAQTIRKILDKK' A
#
# COMPACT_ATOMS: atom_id res chain seq x y z
N LYS A 1 -0.46 8.34 9.43
CA LYS A 1 0.72 8.68 10.27
C LYS A 1 0.73 7.90 11.58
N LYS A 2 -0.31 7.93 12.41
CA LYS A 2 -0.38 7.22 13.71
C LYS A 2 0.16 5.76 13.75
N LEU A 3 -0.04 4.95 12.71
CA LEU A 3 0.45 3.56 12.70
C LEU A 3 1.97 3.47 12.45
N MET A 4 2.50 4.32 11.57
CA MET A 4 3.93 4.41 11.27
C MET A 4 4.69 4.91 12.51
N ASP A 5 4.11 5.86 13.25
CA ASP A 5 4.70 6.38 14.49
C ASP A 5 4.85 5.31 15.60
N ILE A 6 4.12 4.18 15.49
CA ILE A 6 4.16 3.07 16.46
C ILE A 6 5.09 1.95 15.97
N ARG A 7 5.04 1.62 14.68
CA ARG A 7 5.79 0.50 14.05
C ARG A 7 6.19 0.87 12.63
N GLU A 8 7.36 1.49 12.48
CA GLU A 8 7.92 1.87 11.18
C GLU A 8 8.35 0.66 10.34
N ASP A 9 8.54 -0.51 10.97
CA ASP A 9 8.94 -1.74 10.31
C ASP A 9 7.79 -2.42 9.55
N ILE A 10 6.52 -2.06 9.75
CA ILE A 10 5.42 -2.75 9.09
C ILE A 10 5.11 -2.06 7.76
N PRO A 11 5.26 -2.74 6.59
CA PRO A 11 4.85 -2.16 5.33
C PRO A 11 3.32 -2.04 5.26
N ILE A 12 2.81 -0.88 4.84
CA ILE A 12 1.38 -0.58 4.77
C ILE A 12 0.93 -0.54 3.30
N ILE A 13 -0.13 -1.27 2.98
CA ILE A 13 -0.76 -1.29 1.65
C ILE A 13 -2.18 -0.71 1.80
N ILE A 14 -2.55 0.24 0.94
CA ILE A 14 -3.92 0.79 0.92
C ILE A 14 -4.71 0.17 -0.22
N CYS A 15 -5.94 -0.26 0.06
CA CYS A 15 -6.89 -0.75 -0.94
C CYS A 15 -8.12 0.16 -1.02
N THR A 16 -8.34 0.88 -2.12
CA THR A 16 -9.49 1.80 -2.28
C THR A 16 -10.19 1.66 -3.63
N GLY A 17 -11.51 1.88 -3.66
CA GLY A 17 -12.32 1.87 -4.88
C GLY A 17 -12.80 3.24 -5.33
N HIS A 18 -12.34 4.31 -4.65
CA HIS A 18 -12.72 5.68 -4.96
C HIS A 18 -11.45 6.49 -5.24
N SER A 19 -11.25 6.84 -6.51
CA SER A 19 -10.01 7.36 -7.08
C SER A 19 -9.72 8.82 -6.76
N THR A 20 -10.61 9.53 -6.08
CA THR A 20 -10.56 11.00 -5.94
C THR A 20 -9.88 11.50 -4.66
N LEU A 21 -9.59 10.64 -3.69
CA LEU A 21 -9.08 11.07 -2.37
C LEU A 21 -7.61 10.72 -2.12
N VAL A 22 -7.04 9.74 -2.81
CA VAL A 22 -5.64 9.32 -2.62
C VAL A 22 -5.05 8.94 -3.97
N ASP A 23 -4.29 9.86 -4.57
CA ASP A 23 -3.49 9.56 -5.75
C ASP A 23 -2.32 8.64 -5.38
N GLU A 24 -1.90 7.75 -6.27
CA GLU A 24 -0.79 6.81 -6.02
C GLU A 24 0.50 7.55 -5.63
N GLU A 25 0.70 8.75 -6.19
CA GLU A 25 1.81 9.64 -5.86
C GLU A 25 1.76 10.09 -4.40
N LYS A 26 0.58 10.50 -3.93
CA LYS A 26 0.36 10.92 -2.54
C LYS A 26 0.52 9.77 -1.58
N ALA A 27 0.18 8.55 -2.01
CA ALA A 27 0.43 7.34 -1.23
C ALA A 27 1.93 7.06 -1.04
N LYS A 28 2.74 7.27 -2.10
CA LYS A 28 4.20 7.16 -2.04
C LYS A 28 4.82 8.22 -1.12
N GLU A 29 4.39 9.47 -1.21
CA GLU A 29 4.84 10.55 -0.32
C GLU A 29 4.54 10.28 1.16
N LEU A 30 3.47 9.53 1.44
CA LEU A 30 3.07 9.16 2.80
C LEU A 30 3.86 7.98 3.37
N GLY A 31 4.78 7.37 2.62
CA GLY A 31 5.59 6.23 3.05
C GLY A 31 4.86 4.89 2.97
N LEU A 32 3.81 4.78 2.14
CA LEU A 32 3.09 3.53 1.95
C LEU A 32 3.88 2.59 1.02
N ALA A 33 3.82 1.29 1.30
CA ALA A 33 4.55 0.27 0.55
C ALA A 33 3.89 -0.05 -0.80
N ALA A 34 2.55 0.03 -0.88
CA ALA A 34 1.81 -0.07 -2.13
C ALA A 34 0.39 0.49 -2.02
N TYR A 35 -0.24 0.61 -3.18
CA TYR A 35 -1.62 1.05 -3.36
C TYR A 35 -2.31 0.09 -4.34
N ILE A 36 -3.52 -0.37 -4.00
CA ILE A 36 -4.31 -1.33 -4.77
C ILE A 36 -5.69 -0.73 -5.03
N MET A 37 -6.08 -0.65 -6.30
CA MET A 37 -7.43 -0.22 -6.67
C MET A 37 -8.41 -1.37 -6.55
N LYS A 38 -9.59 -1.10 -5.97
CA LYS A 38 -10.73 -2.02 -6.03
C LYS A 38 -11.36 -1.95 -7.44
N PRO A 39 -11.92 -3.04 -7.96
CA PRO A 39 -12.02 -4.36 -7.33
C PRO A 39 -10.67 -5.07 -7.22
N ILE A 40 -10.47 -5.79 -6.11
CA ILE A 40 -9.17 -6.40 -5.79
C ILE A 40 -8.93 -7.59 -6.72
N ASN A 41 -7.81 -7.56 -7.44
CA ASN A 41 -7.28 -8.73 -8.12
C ASN A 41 -6.36 -9.50 -7.15
N MET A 42 -6.73 -10.75 -6.83
CA MET A 42 -5.98 -11.55 -5.86
C MET A 42 -4.57 -11.92 -6.31
N GLN A 43 -4.36 -12.20 -7.60
CA GLN A 43 -3.02 -12.55 -8.10
C GLN A 43 -2.08 -11.34 -8.04
N GLU A 44 -2.56 -10.18 -8.47
CA GLU A 44 -1.80 -8.93 -8.41
C GLU A 44 -1.48 -8.52 -6.97
N THR A 45 -2.46 -8.68 -6.07
CA THR A 45 -2.29 -8.41 -4.64
C THR A 45 -1.22 -9.32 -4.04
N ALA A 46 -1.27 -10.62 -4.32
CA ALA A 46 -0.29 -11.58 -3.82
C ALA A 46 1.13 -11.27 -4.34
N GLN A 47 1.26 -10.93 -5.62
CA GLN A 47 2.54 -10.53 -6.20
C GLN A 47 3.09 -9.25 -5.56
N THR A 48 2.22 -8.29 -5.30
CA THR A 48 2.58 -7.03 -4.63
C THR A 48 3.07 -7.28 -3.21
N ILE A 49 2.35 -8.09 -2.44
CA ILE A 49 2.76 -8.48 -1.09
C ILE A 49 4.13 -9.18 -1.12
N ARG A 50 4.34 -10.14 -2.03
CA ARG A 50 5.61 -10.86 -2.16
C ARG A 50 6.77 -9.91 -2.46
N LYS A 51 6.60 -9.00 -3.44
CA LYS A 51 7.60 -7.97 -3.80
C LYS A 51 7.96 -7.07 -2.63
N ILE A 52 7.01 -6.70 -1.78
CA ILE A 52 7.24 -5.85 -0.61
C ILE A 52 8.03 -6.61 0.47
N LEU A 53 7.66 -7.86 0.73
CA LEU A 53 8.33 -8.68 1.73
C LEU A 53 9.73 -9.15 1.30
N ASP A 54 9.99 -9.30 0.00
CA ASP A 54 11.30 -9.66 -0.56
C ASP A 54 12.31 -8.51 -0.59
N LYS A 55 11.83 -7.26 -0.57
CA LYS A 55 12.68 -6.06 -0.59
C LYS A 55 13.21 -5.66 0.80
N LYS A 56 12.85 -6.41 1.84
CA LYS A 56 13.33 -6.25 3.21
C LYS A 56 14.43 -7.25 3.52
#